data_AF-A0A9N9HNW2-F1
#
_entry.id   AF-A0A9N9HNW2-F1
#
_cell.length_a   1.000
_cell.length_b   1.000
_cell.length_c   1.000
_cell.angle_alpha   90.00
_cell.angle_beta   90.00
_cell.angle_gamma   90.00
#
_symmetry.space_group_name_H-M   'P 1'
#
loop_
_entity.id
_entity.type
_entity.pdbx_description
1 polymer ?
#
loop_
_entity_poly.entity_id
_entity_poly.type
_entity_poly.pdbx_seq_one_letter_code
_entity_poly.pdbx_strand_id
1 'polypeptide(L)'
;MKTDNKTAQAQSIQHLWNSGITNAAEIRRRTNIPRSTIYLNLAKLKKTGSIIHKKRPGLPQKITSESSKALGQYIRRNPAVSSRKLASKLSLKGVNVSY
;
A
#
# COMPACT_ATOMS: atom_id res chain seq x y z
N MET A 1 18.83 0.67 -14.07
CA MET A 1 17.88 0.92 -12.95
C MET A 1 18.70 1.23 -11.71
N LYS A 2 18.51 2.39 -11.07
CA LYS A 2 19.18 2.69 -9.78
C LYS A 2 18.43 1.93 -8.69
N THR A 3 19.05 0.92 -8.09
CA THR A 3 18.53 0.27 -6.89
C THR A 3 18.74 1.19 -5.70
N ASP A 4 17.68 1.57 -5.00
CA ASP A 4 17.79 2.30 -3.75
C ASP A 4 18.62 1.50 -2.74
N ASN A 5 19.60 2.12 -2.07
CA ASN A 5 20.47 1.42 -1.10
C ASN A 5 19.65 0.66 -0.02
N LYS A 6 18.48 1.21 0.37
CA LYS A 6 17.55 0.56 1.32
C LYS A 6 16.98 -0.76 0.80
N THR A 7 16.73 -0.90 -0.51
CA THR A 7 16.20 -2.14 -1.07
C THR A 7 17.28 -3.21 -1.17
N ALA A 8 18.53 -2.83 -1.45
CA ALA A 8 19.67 -3.75 -1.44
C ALA A 8 19.93 -4.34 -0.03
N GLN A 9 19.93 -3.50 1.01
CA GLN A 9 20.08 -3.96 2.40
C GLN A 9 18.98 -4.95 2.82
N ALA A 10 17.73 -4.65 2.46
CA ALA A 10 16.60 -5.54 2.72
C ALA A 10 16.74 -6.88 1.99
N GLN A 11 17.18 -6.89 0.73
CA GLN A 11 17.42 -8.11 -0.03
C GLN A 11 18.51 -8.98 0.60
N SER A 12 19.62 -8.40 1.04
CA SER A 12 20.68 -9.14 1.75
C SER A 12 20.18 -9.79 3.04
N ILE A 13 19.34 -9.09 3.82
CA ILE A 13 18.72 -9.66 5.03
C ILE A 13 17.74 -10.79 4.67
N GLN A 14 16.92 -10.61 3.63
CA GLN A 14 16.00 -11.65 3.15
C GLN A 14 16.74 -12.91 2.70
N HIS A 15 17.86 -12.75 1.99
CA HIS A 15 18.69 -13.88 1.57
C HIS A 15 19.20 -14.67 2.80
N LEU A 16 19.78 -13.98 3.79
CA LEU A 16 20.27 -14.62 5.01
C LEU A 16 19.16 -15.29 5.82
N TRP A 17 17.98 -14.67 5.88
CA TRP A 17 16.79 -15.26 6.49
C TRP A 17 16.39 -16.57 5.81
N ASN A 18 16.36 -16.60 4.48
CA ASN A 18 16.02 -17.80 3.70
C ASN A 18 17.07 -18.91 3.89
N SER A 19 18.33 -18.55 4.16
CA SER A 19 19.39 -19.49 4.56
C SER A 19 19.31 -19.94 6.03
N GLY A 20 18.27 -19.56 6.77
CA GLY A 20 18.06 -19.94 8.18
C GLY A 20 18.78 -19.06 9.20
N ILE A 21 19.53 -18.04 8.77
CA ILE A 21 20.27 -17.15 9.67
C ILE A 21 19.32 -16.05 10.16
N THR A 22 18.92 -16.15 11.43
CA THR A 22 18.00 -15.21 12.07
C THR A 22 18.64 -14.36 13.16
N ASN A 23 19.90 -14.65 13.53
CA ASN A 23 20.63 -13.92 14.56
C ASN A 23 21.09 -12.54 14.05
N ALA A 24 20.58 -11.48 14.68
CA ALA A 24 20.87 -10.10 14.28
C ALA A 24 22.36 -9.73 14.40
N ALA A 25 23.09 -10.28 15.38
CA ALA A 25 24.52 -10.02 15.54
C ALA A 25 25.34 -10.62 14.40
N GLU A 26 24.97 -11.83 13.97
CA GLU A 26 25.60 -12.52 12.85
C GLU A 26 25.30 -11.82 11.51
N ILE A 27 24.04 -11.43 11.29
CA ILE A 27 23.64 -10.67 10.10
C ILE A 27 24.43 -9.35 10.02
N ARG A 28 24.60 -8.63 11.14
CA ARG A 28 25.42 -7.42 11.19
C ARG A 28 26.88 -7.70 10.82
N ARG A 29 27.48 -8.77 11.35
CA ARG A 29 28.86 -9.13 11.02
C ARG A 29 29.04 -9.39 9.52
N ARG A 30 28.06 -10.04 8.87
CA ARG A 30 28.14 -10.40 7.44
C ARG A 30 27.85 -9.23 6.50
N THR A 31 27.01 -8.28 6.91
CA THR A 31 26.46 -7.25 6.01
C THR A 31 26.84 -5.80 6.39
N ASN A 32 27.39 -5.60 7.59
CA ASN A 32 27.63 -4.28 8.19
C ASN A 32 26.38 -3.37 8.26
N ILE A 33 25.17 -3.94 8.21
CA ILE A 33 23.91 -3.18 8.32
C ILE A 33 23.68 -2.78 9.79
N PRO A 34 23.14 -1.56 10.07
CA PRO A 34 22.77 -1.16 11.42
C PRO A 34 21.81 -2.14 12.11
N ARG A 35 22.02 -2.38 13.42
CA ARG A 35 21.21 -3.34 14.20
C ARG A 35 19.72 -3.01 14.16
N SER A 36 19.35 -1.73 14.23
CA SER A 36 17.96 -1.27 14.17
C SER A 36 17.27 -1.70 12.88
N THR A 37 17.93 -1.50 11.73
CA THR A 37 17.43 -1.93 10.42
C THR A 37 17.27 -3.45 10.35
N ILE A 38 18.21 -4.21 10.92
CA ILE A 38 18.12 -5.67 10.98
C ILE A 38 16.90 -6.10 11.79
N TYR A 39 16.74 -5.58 13.02
CA TYR A 39 15.60 -5.93 13.88
C TYR A 39 14.25 -5.59 13.23
N LEU A 40 14.12 -4.40 12.62
CA LEU A 40 12.90 -3.99 11.91
C LEU A 40 12.55 -4.97 10.78
N ASN A 41 13.53 -5.34 9.97
CA ASN A 41 13.33 -6.27 8.86
C ASN A 41 13.01 -7.69 9.34
N LEU A 42 13.73 -8.20 10.35
CA LEU A 42 13.44 -9.50 10.95
C LEU A 42 12.02 -9.56 11.55
N ALA A 43 11.58 -8.50 12.24
CA ALA A 43 10.22 -8.41 12.76
C ALA A 43 9.17 -8.42 11.63
N LYS A 44 9.46 -7.71 10.53
CA LYS A 44 8.59 -7.70 9.34
C LYS A 44 8.52 -9.06 8.65
N LEU A 45 9.66 -9.74 8.51
CA LEU A 45 9.75 -11.10 7.95
C LEU A 45 8.97 -12.10 8.79
N LYS A 46 9.11 -12.06 10.11
CA LYS A 46 8.31 -12.90 11.04
C LYS A 46 6.81 -12.65 10.89
N LYS A 47 6.39 -11.39 10.74
CA LYS A 47 4.96 -11.03 10.67
C LYS A 47 4.33 -11.35 9.31
N THR A 48 5.06 -11.18 8.22
CA THR A 48 4.47 -11.15 6.86
C THR A 48 5.10 -12.11 5.87
N GLY A 49 6.21 -12.76 6.22
CA GLY A 49 6.99 -13.62 5.34
C GLY A 49 7.74 -12.89 4.22
N SER A 50 7.64 -11.56 4.14
CA SER A 50 8.20 -10.78 3.04
C SER A 50 8.76 -9.44 3.49
N ILE A 51 9.89 -9.05 2.91
CA ILE A 51 10.50 -7.75 3.16
C ILE A 51 9.95 -6.64 2.25
N ILE A 52 9.12 -6.98 1.26
CA ILE A 52 8.55 -6.05 0.28
C ILE A 52 7.77 -4.95 1.00
N HIS A 53 8.02 -3.69 0.64
CA HIS A 53 7.26 -2.56 1.18
C HIS A 53 5.87 -2.56 0.55
N LYS A 54 4.85 -2.92 1.33
CA LYS A 54 3.46 -2.75 0.90
C LYS A 54 3.10 -1.28 0.98
N LYS A 55 2.54 -0.74 -0.10
CA LYS A 55 1.96 0.60 -0.10
C LYS A 55 0.92 0.68 1.02
N ARG A 56 0.94 1.76 1.79
CA ARG A 56 -0.10 2.01 2.80
C ARG A 56 -1.46 2.02 2.09
N PRO A 57 -2.46 1.24 2.56
CA PRO A 57 -3.80 1.34 2.01
C PRO A 57 -4.29 2.77 2.17
N GLY A 58 -4.87 3.32 1.10
CA GLY A 58 -5.53 4.62 1.14
C GLY A 58 -6.82 4.56 1.94
N LEU A 59 -7.51 5.71 2.04
CA LEU A 59 -8.85 5.76 2.60
C LEU A 59 -9.80 4.88 1.76
N PRO A 60 -10.59 3.97 2.37
CA PRO A 60 -11.57 3.18 1.64
C PRO A 60 -12.55 4.11 0.93
N GLN A 61 -12.70 3.91 -0.38
CA GLN A 61 -13.59 4.70 -1.21
C GLN A 61 -14.92 3.96 -1.38
N LYS A 62 -16.05 4.67 -1.20
CA LYS A 62 -17.39 4.09 -1.43
C LYS A 62 -17.71 3.89 -2.90
N ILE A 63 -17.06 4.66 -3.77
CA ILE A 63 -17.30 4.65 -5.22
C ILE A 63 -15.97 4.48 -5.97
N THR A 64 -16.04 3.95 -7.18
CA THR A 64 -14.86 3.82 -8.05
C THR A 64 -14.35 5.19 -8.51
N SER A 65 -13.07 5.27 -8.87
CA SER A 65 -12.45 6.51 -9.36
C SER A 65 -13.16 7.06 -10.60
N GLU A 66 -13.61 6.18 -11.50
CA GLU A 66 -14.35 6.55 -12.70
C GLU A 66 -15.71 7.17 -12.36
N SER A 67 -16.48 6.52 -11.48
CA SER A 67 -17.77 7.04 -11.02
C SER A 67 -17.63 8.39 -10.32
N SER A 68 -16.58 8.57 -9.51
CA SER A 68 -16.26 9.86 -8.88
C SER A 68 -15.98 10.96 -9.91
N LYS A 69 -15.17 10.68 -10.94
CA LYS A 69 -14.87 11.64 -12.02
C LYS A 69 -16.13 12.01 -12.80
N ALA A 70 -16.93 11.01 -13.19
CA ALA A 70 -18.18 11.22 -13.91
C ALA A 70 -19.17 12.08 -13.09
N LEU A 71 -19.27 11.80 -11.78
CA LEU A 71 -20.09 12.56 -10.86
C LEU A 71 -19.65 14.03 -10.79
N GLY A 72 -18.35 14.27 -10.63
CA GLY A 72 -17.79 15.62 -10.63
C GLY A 72 -18.07 16.38 -11.93
N GLN A 73 -17.95 15.73 -13.09
CA GLN A 73 -18.29 16.35 -14.38
C GLN A 73 -19.78 16.70 -14.49
N TYR A 74 -20.65 15.84 -13.96
CA TYR A 74 -22.08 16.09 -13.98
C TYR A 74 -22.47 17.27 -13.08
N ILE A 75 -21.89 17.36 -11.88
CA ILE A 75 -22.07 18.51 -10.97
C ILE A 75 -21.57 19.81 -11.62
N ARG A 76 -20.42 19.78 -12.31
CA ARG A 76 -19.90 20.97 -13.02
C ARG A 76 -20.83 21.46 -14.12
N ARG A 77 -21.45 20.55 -14.87
CA ARG A 77 -22.41 20.90 -15.95
C ARG A 77 -23.76 21.36 -15.42
N ASN A 78 -24.18 20.86 -14.26
CA ASN A 78 -25.42 21.23 -13.62
C ASN A 78 -25.24 21.30 -12.09
N PRO A 79 -24.82 22.45 -11.55
CA PRO A 79 -24.51 22.58 -10.13
C PRO A 79 -25.74 22.51 -9.23
N ALA A 80 -26.94 22.77 -9.76
CA ALA A 80 -28.19 22.74 -9.01
C ALA A 80 -28.77 21.32 -8.85
N VAL A 81 -28.04 20.28 -9.26
CA VAL A 81 -28.56 18.92 -9.18
C VAL A 81 -28.61 18.39 -7.74
N SER A 82 -29.76 17.80 -7.38
CA SER A 82 -29.94 17.20 -6.07
C SER A 82 -29.11 15.93 -5.87
N SER A 83 -28.67 15.71 -4.62
CA SER A 83 -27.97 14.51 -4.18
C SER A 83 -28.73 13.22 -4.50
N ARG A 84 -30.06 13.23 -4.34
CA ARG A 84 -30.93 12.09 -4.68
C ARG A 84 -30.83 11.71 -6.16
N LYS A 85 -30.80 12.69 -7.06
CA LYS A 85 -30.66 12.45 -8.51
C LYS A 85 -29.25 11.94 -8.87
N LEU A 86 -28.23 12.36 -8.12
CA LEU A 86 -26.87 11.81 -8.23
C LEU A 86 -26.81 10.35 -7.78
N ALA A 87 -27.42 10.03 -6.64
CA ALA A 87 -27.49 8.68 -6.11
C ALA A 87 -28.22 7.73 -7.07
N SER A 88 -29.38 8.13 -7.61
CA SER A 88 -30.09 7.32 -8.62
C SER A 88 -29.21 7.01 -9.84
N LYS A 89 -28.41 7.97 -10.31
CA LYS A 89 -27.47 7.75 -11.42
C LYS A 89 -26.34 6.79 -11.07
N LEU A 90 -25.87 6.81 -9.82
CA LEU A 90 -24.86 5.87 -9.34
C LEU A 90 -25.44 4.45 -9.20
N SER A 91 -26.68 4.33 -8.70
CA SER A 91 -27.39 3.05 -8.62
C SER A 91 -27.59 2.42 -10.00
N LEU A 92 -27.92 3.22 -11.03
CA LEU A 92 -28.00 2.74 -12.42
C LEU A 92 -26.67 2.18 -12.95
N LYS A 93 -25.54 2.60 -12.38
CA LYS A 93 -24.20 2.09 -12.70
C LYS A 93 -23.75 0.93 -11.80
N GLY A 94 -24.67 0.38 -10.99
CA GLY A 94 -24.39 -0.72 -10.07
C GLY A 94 -23.69 -0.29 -8.77
N VAL A 95 -23.67 1.01 -8.45
CA VAL A 95 -23.06 1.53 -7.22
C VAL A 95 -24.18 1.94 -6.24
N ASN A 96 -24.36 1.18 -5.16
CA ASN A 96 -25.36 1.49 -4.15
C ASN A 96 -24.85 2.58 -3.19
N VAL A 97 -25.57 3.70 -3.10
CA VAL A 97 -25.20 4.85 -2.26
C VAL A 97 -26.42 5.37 -1.52
N SER A 98 -26.31 5.54 -0.20
CA SER A 98 -27.31 6.24 0.63
C SER A 98 -27.26 7.75 0.36
N TYR A 99 -28.41 8.40 0.22
CA TYR A 99 -28.54 9.84 -0.01
C TYR A 99 -29.25 10.57 1.13
#